data_AF-A0A5B7DVA6-F1
#
_entry.id   AF-A0A5B7DVA6-F1
#
_cell.length_a   1.000
_cell.length_b   1.000
_cell.length_c   1.000
_cell.angle_alpha   90.00
_cell.angle_beta   90.00
_cell.angle_gamma   90.00
#
_symmetry.space_group_name_H-M   'P 1'
#
loop_
_entity.id
_entity.type
_entity.pdbx_description
1 polymer ?
#
loop_
_entity_poly.entity_id
_entity_poly.type
_entity_poly.pdbx_seq_one_letter_code
_entity_poly.pdbx_strand_id
1 'polypeptide(L)'
;MGQRVPAHYNAVHPSERLARELAQGTFATFKVLTAENINPLSLGTDGHLRQPLHFHPDQSQAPEWMKETNGKIEAADGLVVVTPEYNCALPPALTGTMDQFPPASYRHKPCGII
;
A
#
# COMPACT_ATOMS: atom_id res chain seq x y z
N MET A 1 -32.58 17.61 9.43
CA MET A 1 -31.49 17.36 10.38
C MET A 1 -31.38 15.84 10.56
N GLY A 2 -30.76 15.16 9.59
CA GLY A 2 -30.68 13.70 9.57
C GLY A 2 -29.47 13.25 10.40
N GLN A 3 -29.72 12.43 11.42
CA GLN A 3 -28.68 11.77 12.20
C GLN A 3 -27.81 10.93 11.26
N ARG A 4 -26.52 11.25 11.18
CA ARG A 4 -25.51 10.35 10.59
C ARG A 4 -25.40 9.14 11.51
N VAL A 5 -25.78 7.98 10.98
CA VAL A 5 -25.58 6.68 11.64
C VAL A 5 -24.06 6.46 11.78
N PRO A 6 -23.54 6.07 12.95
CA PRO A 6 -22.11 5.83 13.12
C PRO A 6 -21.73 4.56 12.36
N ALA A 7 -20.85 4.70 11.36
CA ALA A 7 -20.26 3.59 10.64
C ALA A 7 -19.29 2.87 11.58
N HIS A 8 -19.78 1.89 12.34
CA HIS A 8 -18.93 0.86 12.90
C HIS A 8 -18.38 0.01 11.74
N TYR A 9 -17.22 0.45 11.25
CA TYR A 9 -16.41 -0.18 10.21
C TYR A 9 -15.72 -1.44 10.79
N ASN A 10 -16.51 -2.50 11.02
CA ASN A 10 -16.02 -3.79 11.52
C ASN A 10 -15.99 -4.88 10.43
N ALA A 11 -16.21 -4.52 9.16
CA ALA A 11 -16.03 -5.43 8.03
C ALA A 11 -14.68 -5.15 7.36
N VAL A 12 -13.89 -6.21 7.12
CA VAL A 12 -12.66 -6.14 6.31
C VAL A 12 -13.00 -5.50 4.96
N HIS A 13 -12.22 -4.52 4.48
CA HIS A 13 -12.52 -3.83 3.22
C HIS A 13 -12.47 -4.83 2.03
N PRO A 14 -13.33 -4.72 1.01
CA PRO A 14 -13.32 -5.66 -0.13
C PRO A 14 -11.95 -5.81 -0.80
N SER A 15 -11.21 -4.71 -0.99
CA SER A 15 -9.85 -4.76 -1.54
C SER A 15 -8.85 -5.47 -0.63
N GLU A 16 -9.04 -5.40 0.69
CA GLU A 16 -8.19 -6.12 1.64
C GLU A 16 -8.48 -7.63 1.62
N ARG A 17 -9.75 -8.03 1.49
CA ARG A 17 -10.09 -9.45 1.27
C ARG A 17 -9.46 -9.98 0.00
N LEU A 18 -9.59 -9.24 -1.10
CA LEU A 18 -8.98 -9.61 -2.38
C LEU A 18 -7.45 -9.70 -2.24
N ALA A 19 -6.79 -8.72 -1.63
CA ALA A 19 -5.34 -8.77 -1.41
C ALA A 19 -4.89 -10.00 -0.61
N ARG A 20 -5.69 -10.45 0.38
CA ARG A 20 -5.41 -11.69 1.14
C ARG A 20 -5.59 -12.93 0.27
N GLU A 21 -6.62 -12.97 -0.58
CA GLU A 21 -6.83 -14.07 -1.52
C GLU A 21 -5.68 -14.16 -2.54
N LEU A 22 -5.23 -13.03 -3.07
CA LEU A 22 -4.09 -12.99 -3.99
C LEU A 22 -2.78 -13.42 -3.31
N ALA A 23 -2.60 -13.11 -2.02
CA ALA A 23 -1.45 -13.56 -1.25
C ALA A 23 -1.45 -15.08 -0.98
N GLN A 24 -2.62 -15.71 -0.96
CA GLN A 24 -2.78 -17.16 -0.77
C GLN A 24 -2.85 -17.94 -2.10
N GLY A 25 -3.10 -17.24 -3.21
CA GLY A 25 -3.35 -17.82 -4.52
C GLY A 25 -2.08 -18.23 -5.26
N THR A 26 -2.14 -19.35 -5.98
CA THR A 26 -1.22 -19.65 -7.08
C THR A 26 -1.84 -19.13 -8.35
N PHE A 27 -1.32 -18.05 -8.94
CA PHE A 27 -1.76 -17.63 -10.27
C PHE A 27 -1.30 -18.66 -11.29
N ALA A 28 -2.18 -19.07 -12.20
CA ALA A 28 -1.93 -20.15 -13.16
C ALA A 28 -0.66 -19.98 -14.02
N THR A 29 -0.09 -18.78 -14.07
CA THR A 29 1.15 -18.44 -14.80
C THR A 29 2.33 -18.08 -13.88
N PHE A 30 2.08 -17.69 -12.62
CA PHE A 30 3.12 -17.27 -11.68
C PHE A 30 2.87 -17.87 -10.30
N LYS A 31 3.84 -18.66 -9.84
CA LYS A 31 3.84 -19.14 -8.46
C LYS A 31 4.32 -18.00 -7.56
N VAL A 32 3.39 -17.37 -6.84
CA VAL A 32 3.73 -16.49 -5.72
C VAL A 32 4.32 -17.37 -4.63
N LEU A 33 5.61 -17.22 -4.35
CA LEU A 33 6.29 -17.98 -3.30
C LEU A 33 6.02 -17.37 -1.93
N THR A 34 6.05 -16.04 -1.87
CA THR A 34 5.80 -15.22 -0.67
C THR A 34 5.09 -13.94 -1.09
N ALA A 35 4.16 -13.47 -0.26
CA ALA A 35 3.46 -12.20 -0.47
C ALA A 35 3.42 -11.42 0.84
N GLU A 36 3.82 -10.15 0.76
CA GLU A 36 3.73 -9.22 1.87
C GLU A 36 2.66 -8.16 1.57
N ASN A 37 1.70 -8.00 2.48
CA ASN A 37 0.63 -7.03 2.33
C ASN A 37 1.03 -5.70 2.97
N ILE A 38 1.02 -4.62 2.19
CA ILE A 38 1.22 -3.25 2.65
C ILE A 38 -0.14 -2.55 2.58
N ASN A 39 -0.81 -2.38 3.73
CA ASN A 39 -2.09 -1.67 3.81
C ASN A 39 -1.86 -0.19 4.17
N PRO A 40 -2.17 0.76 3.27
CA PRO A 40 -2.03 2.20 3.53
C PRO A 40 -2.66 2.69 4.84
N LEU A 41 -3.80 2.10 5.24
CA LEU A 41 -4.51 2.51 6.45
C LEU A 41 -3.91 1.91 7.73
N SER A 42 -3.06 0.90 7.61
CA SER A 42 -2.37 0.25 8.73
C SER A 42 -0.94 0.76 8.91
N LEU A 43 -0.37 1.40 7.88
CA LEU A 43 0.86 2.14 8.03
C LEU A 43 0.58 3.31 8.98
N GLY A 44 1.52 3.60 9.89
CA GLY A 44 1.34 4.57 10.99
C GLY A 44 1.23 6.03 10.55
N THR A 45 0.47 6.32 9.51
CA THR A 45 0.04 7.65 9.09
C THR A 45 -1.08 8.10 10.04
N ASP A 46 -0.70 8.93 10.98
CA ASP A 46 -1.53 9.76 11.86
C ASP A 46 -2.40 10.79 11.11
N GLY A 47 -2.63 10.62 9.80
CA GLY A 47 -3.37 11.55 8.96
C GLY A 47 -2.58 12.81 8.57
N HIS A 48 -1.28 12.90 8.91
CA HIS A 48 -0.45 14.04 8.55
C HIS A 48 0.34 13.82 7.25
N LEU A 49 0.48 14.88 6.46
CA LEU A 49 1.42 14.92 5.32
C LEU A 49 2.84 14.74 5.86
N ARG A 50 3.48 13.63 5.51
CA ARG A 50 4.89 13.35 5.84
C ARG A 50 5.78 13.62 4.64
N GLN A 51 7.01 13.97 4.94
CA GLN A 51 8.06 14.15 3.94
C GLN A 51 8.39 12.79 3.31
N PRO A 52 8.34 12.66 1.97
CA PRO A 52 8.77 11.44 1.29
C PRO A 52 10.20 11.05 1.65
N LEU A 53 10.46 9.74 1.72
CA LEU A 53 11.73 9.15 2.16
C LEU A 53 12.95 9.74 1.44
N HIS A 54 12.86 9.90 0.11
CA HIS A 54 13.94 10.43 -0.72
C HIS A 54 14.16 11.94 -0.59
N PHE A 55 13.27 12.65 0.09
CA PHE A 55 13.46 14.07 0.41
C PHE A 55 14.05 14.27 1.80
N HIS A 56 14.13 13.25 2.66
CA HIS A 56 14.83 13.38 3.94
C HIS A 56 16.32 13.71 3.70
N PRO A 57 16.89 14.75 4.35
CA PRO A 57 18.32 15.04 4.27
C PRO A 57 19.19 13.88 4.75
N ASP A 58 18.70 13.18 5.77
CA ASP A 58 19.27 11.95 6.30
C ASP A 58 18.17 10.88 6.39
N GLN A 59 18.24 9.88 5.51
CA GLN A 59 17.25 8.80 5.45
C GLN A 59 17.31 7.88 6.68
N SER A 60 18.42 7.88 7.44
CA SER A 60 18.53 7.07 8.66
C SER A 60 17.59 7.54 9.77
N GLN A 61 17.24 8.83 9.75
CA GLN A 61 16.32 9.49 10.67
C GLN A 61 14.85 9.36 10.26
N ALA A 62 14.57 8.73 9.11
CA ALA A 62 13.21 8.48 8.69
C ALA A 62 12.53 7.49 9.67
N PRO A 63 11.19 7.60 9.86
CA PRO A 63 10.45 6.68 10.71
C PRO A 63 10.70 5.21 10.33
N GLU A 64 10.79 4.33 11.32
CA GLU A 64 11.14 2.93 11.10
C GLU A 64 10.20 2.23 10.11
N TRP A 65 8.89 2.44 10.25
CA TRP A 65 7.89 1.89 9.33
C TRP A 65 8.15 2.28 7.87
N MET A 66 8.69 3.48 7.62
CA MET A 66 8.97 3.97 6.26
C MET A 66 10.20 3.26 5.69
N LYS A 67 11.25 3.08 6.49
CA LYS A 67 12.45 2.33 6.10
C LYS A 67 12.12 0.85 5.84
N GLU A 68 11.39 0.22 6.75
CA GLU A 68 10.94 -1.17 6.60
C GLU A 68 10.05 -1.36 5.36
N THR A 69 9.08 -0.47 5.15
CA THR A 69 8.18 -0.57 4.00
C THR A 69 8.93 -0.35 2.68
N ASN A 70 9.85 0.63 2.63
CA ASN A 70 10.68 0.83 1.45
C ASN A 70 11.56 -0.39 1.17
N GLY A 71 12.18 -0.97 2.19
CA GLY A 71 13.00 -2.18 2.05
C GLY A 71 12.21 -3.36 1.48
N LYS A 72 10.96 -3.53 1.91
CA LYS A 72 10.04 -4.54 1.34
C LYS A 72 9.72 -4.28 -0.13
N ILE A 73 9.43 -3.03 -0.49
CA ILE A 73 9.16 -2.63 -1.88
C ILE A 73 10.40 -2.89 -2.75
N GLU A 74 11.59 -2.53 -2.28
CA GLU A 74 12.87 -2.73 -2.98
C GLU A 74 13.23 -4.22 -3.13
N ALA A 75 12.91 -5.05 -2.12
CA ALA A 75 13.17 -6.48 -2.16
C ALA A 75 12.15 -7.27 -3.02
N ALA A 76 10.94 -6.74 -3.24
CA ALA A 76 9.90 -7.47 -3.95
C ALA A 76 10.23 -7.75 -5.43
N ASP A 77 10.04 -8.98 -5.90
CA ASP A 77 10.25 -9.32 -7.31
C ASP A 77 9.16 -8.74 -8.24
N GLY A 78 8.02 -8.34 -7.69
CA GLY A 78 6.89 -7.78 -8.42
C GLY A 78 5.88 -7.13 -7.49
N LEU A 79 4.97 -6.34 -8.04
CA LEU A 79 4.01 -5.55 -7.27
C LEU A 79 2.59 -5.80 -7.77
N VAL A 80 1.65 -5.98 -6.84
CA VAL A 80 0.22 -6.03 -7.14
C VAL A 80 -0.46 -4.92 -6.35
N VAL A 81 -1.03 -3.95 -7.06
CA VAL A 81 -1.78 -2.85 -6.46
C VAL A 81 -3.25 -3.23 -6.46
N VAL A 82 -3.78 -3.54 -5.27
CA VAL A 82 -5.20 -3.89 -5.09
C VAL A 82 -5.94 -2.66 -4.60
N THR A 83 -6.80 -2.11 -5.45
CA THR A 83 -7.40 -0.79 -5.24
C THR A 83 -8.89 -0.79 -5.53
N PRO A 84 -9.74 -0.26 -4.62
CA PRO A 84 -11.09 0.10 -5.01
C PRO A 84 -11.05 1.34 -5.93
N GLU A 85 -12.09 1.51 -6.75
CA GLU A 85 -12.37 2.83 -7.34
C GLU A 85 -12.90 3.76 -6.25
N TYR A 86 -12.32 4.96 -6.16
CA TYR A 86 -12.81 6.02 -5.29
C TYR A 86 -13.00 7.29 -6.11
N ASN A 87 -14.25 7.70 -6.31
CA ASN A 87 -14.60 8.90 -7.08
C ASN A 87 -13.95 8.92 -8.49
N CYS A 88 -14.11 7.82 -9.24
CA CYS A 88 -13.52 7.64 -10.57
C CYS A 88 -11.99 7.74 -10.61
N ALA A 89 -11.32 7.48 -9.49
CA ALA A 89 -9.88 7.57 -9.32
C ALA A 89 -9.34 6.55 -8.32
N LEU A 90 -8.02 6.51 -8.16
CA LEU A 90 -7.36 5.77 -7.09
C LEU A 90 -7.63 6.44 -5.72
N PRO A 91 -7.76 5.68 -4.63
CA PRO A 91 -7.95 6.25 -3.31
C PRO A 91 -6.76 7.13 -2.89
N PRO A 92 -6.99 8.32 -2.32
CA PRO A 92 -5.91 9.21 -1.88
C PRO A 92 -4.96 8.59 -0.84
N ALA A 93 -5.47 7.67 -0.01
CA ALA A 93 -4.64 6.94 0.94
C ALA A 93 -3.61 6.06 0.22
N LEU A 94 -4.00 5.40 -0.87
CA LEU A 94 -3.10 4.57 -1.66
C LEU A 94 -2.04 5.43 -2.36
N THR A 95 -2.47 6.44 -3.13
CA THR A 95 -1.53 7.29 -3.88
C THR A 95 -0.61 8.05 -2.94
N GLY A 96 -1.16 8.61 -1.85
CA GLY A 96 -0.38 9.31 -0.84
C GLY A 96 0.64 8.42 -0.15
N THR A 97 0.34 7.14 0.11
CA THR A 97 1.32 6.17 0.60
C THR A 97 2.40 5.87 -0.45
N MET A 98 2.02 5.64 -1.70
CA MET A 98 2.99 5.33 -2.76
C MET A 98 3.98 6.48 -2.98
N ASP A 99 3.49 7.72 -2.91
CA ASP A 99 4.28 8.95 -3.07
C ASP A 99 5.30 9.19 -1.94
N GLN A 100 5.19 8.48 -0.82
CA GLN A 100 6.19 8.55 0.25
C GLN A 100 7.51 7.87 -0.14
N PHE A 101 7.50 6.99 -1.14
CA PHE A 101 8.66 6.18 -1.50
C PHE A 101 9.32 6.68 -2.79
N PRO A 102 10.65 6.52 -2.95
CA PRO A 102 11.34 6.91 -4.16
C PRO A 102 10.75 6.20 -5.40
N PRO A 103 10.59 6.89 -6.55
CA PRO A 103 10.19 6.22 -7.80
C PRO A 103 11.14 5.08 -8.22
N ALA A 104 12.41 5.18 -7.81
CA ALA A 104 13.42 4.14 -8.03
C ALA A 104 13.07 2.81 -7.33
N SER A 105 12.37 2.85 -6.20
CA SER A 105 11.97 1.64 -5.45
C SER A 105 11.02 0.74 -6.25
N TYR A 106 10.27 1.31 -7.20
CA TYR A 106 9.32 0.58 -8.04
C TYR A 106 9.90 0.17 -9.41
N ARG A 107 11.15 0.54 -9.70
CA ARG A 107 11.74 0.46 -11.04
C ARG A 107 11.99 -0.98 -11.46
N HIS A 108 11.71 -1.30 -12.74
CA HIS A 108 11.97 -2.60 -13.37
C HIS A 108 11.27 -3.81 -12.74
N LYS A 109 10.25 -3.59 -11.91
CA LYS A 109 9.45 -4.65 -11.31
C LYS A 109 8.18 -4.87 -12.15
N PRO A 110 7.82 -6.11 -12.53
CA PRO A 110 6.51 -6.39 -13.11
C PRO A 110 5.40 -5.93 -12.15
N CYS A 111 4.36 -5.32 -12.69
CA CYS A 111 3.24 -4.83 -11.90
C CYS A 111 1.87 -5.26 -12.45
N GLY A 112 0.92 -5.46 -11.54
CA GLY A 112 -0.50 -5.65 -11.83
C GLY A 112 -1.35 -4.69 -11.00
N ILE A 113 -2.45 -4.21 -11.58
CA ILE A 113 -3.42 -3.34 -10.89
C ILE A 113 -4.77 -4.03 -10.96
N ILE A 114 -5.44 -4.15 -9.81
CA ILE A 114 -6.69 -4.89 -9.63
C ILE A 114 -7.67 -4.05 -8.84
#